data_AF-A0A2N5K4J0-F1
#
_entry.id   AF-A0A2N5K4J0-F1
#
_cell.length_a   1.000
_cell.length_b   1.000
_cell.length_c   1.000
_cell.angle_alpha   90.00
_cell.angle_beta   90.00
_cell.angle_gamma   90.00
#
_symmetry.space_group_name_H-M   'P 1'
#
loop_
_entity.id
_entity.type
_entity.pdbx_description
1 polymer ?
#
loop_
_entity_poly.entity_id
_entity_poly.type
_entity_poly.pdbx_seq_one_letter_code
_entity_poly.pdbx_strand_id
1 'polypeptide(L)'
;MLIARDALALIVHPSTPIHALSLAQVQAIFGGRIRSWAELGGPDEEINVVVREAGFGTFGAFDELIMEGKPITTQALRQGSNGAIRQLVSQDPNSIGYISLGLVDETVKALPVNGVEPSVDHVLNGSYSFVRPFLYVWQKGHQLSPQAQRFVDYVMSPEGQNELSQLGLVKGKVD
;
A
#
# COMPACT_ATOMS: atom_id res chain seq x y z
N MET A 1 -15.75 -1.30 13.08
CA MET A 1 -15.69 -2.76 12.90
C MET A 1 -14.67 -3.09 11.83
N LEU A 2 -13.71 -3.97 12.13
CA LEU A 2 -12.71 -4.45 11.17
C LEU A 2 -13.39 -5.39 10.16
N ILE A 3 -13.22 -5.11 8.87
CA ILE A 3 -13.77 -5.94 7.78
C ILE A 3 -12.68 -6.70 7.02
N ALA A 4 -11.50 -6.09 6.92
CA ALA A 4 -10.33 -6.63 6.24
C ALA A 4 -9.08 -5.88 6.71
N ARG A 5 -7.92 -6.46 6.45
CA ARG A 5 -6.62 -5.80 6.53
C ARG A 5 -6.06 -5.68 5.12
N ASP A 6 -5.45 -4.53 4.84
CA ASP A 6 -4.80 -4.22 3.56
C ASP A 6 -3.35 -3.85 3.84
N ALA A 7 -2.43 -4.34 3.01
CA ALA A 7 -1.02 -3.99 3.11
C ALA A 7 -0.66 -2.92 2.08
N LEU A 8 0.23 -2.01 2.46
CA LEU A 8 0.89 -1.11 1.53
C LEU A 8 2.07 -1.83 0.89
N ALA A 9 2.03 -2.01 -0.42
CA ALA A 9 3.14 -2.51 -1.20
C ALA A 9 3.86 -1.34 -1.87
N LEU A 10 5.18 -1.23 -1.65
CA LEU A 10 6.02 -0.40 -2.51
C LEU A 10 6.13 -1.07 -3.87
N ILE A 11 5.99 -0.27 -4.92
CA ILE A 11 6.09 -0.74 -6.30
C ILE A 11 7.09 0.09 -7.08
N VAL A 12 7.80 -0.59 -7.97
CA VAL A 12 8.69 -0.02 -8.98
C VAL A 12 8.39 -0.69 -10.32
N HIS A 13 8.98 -0.16 -11.38
CA HIS A 13 8.92 -0.81 -12.69
C HIS A 13 9.62 -2.19 -12.64
N PRO A 14 9.14 -3.20 -13.40
CA PRO A 14 9.76 -4.53 -13.41
C PRO A 14 11.25 -4.54 -13.76
N SER A 15 11.71 -3.60 -14.59
CA SER A 15 13.12 -3.48 -15.00
C SER A 15 14.02 -2.73 -14.00
N THR A 16 13.48 -2.08 -12.97
CA THR A 16 14.30 -1.37 -11.97
C THR A 16 15.21 -2.40 -11.28
N PRO A 17 16.55 -2.25 -11.23
CA PRO A 17 17.43 -3.30 -10.73
C PRO A 17 17.47 -3.43 -9.20
N ILE A 18 16.70 -2.61 -8.49
CA ILE A 18 16.58 -2.67 -7.03
C ILE A 18 15.68 -3.85 -6.64
N HIS A 19 16.15 -4.67 -5.69
CA HIS A 19 15.46 -5.88 -5.25
C HIS A 19 14.86 -5.80 -3.86
N ALA A 20 15.31 -4.86 -3.02
CA ALA A 20 14.77 -4.61 -1.69
C ALA A 20 15.22 -3.22 -1.22
N LEU A 21 14.48 -2.65 -0.27
CA LEU A 21 14.86 -1.41 0.40
C LEU A 21 14.72 -1.58 1.92
N SER A 22 15.59 -0.93 2.68
CA SER A 22 15.32 -0.69 4.10
C SER A 22 14.29 0.42 4.28
N LEU A 23 13.56 0.42 5.39
CA LEU A 23 12.61 1.49 5.72
C LEU A 23 13.28 2.87 5.69
N ALA A 24 14.53 2.97 6.16
CA ALA A 24 15.30 4.21 6.11
C ALA A 24 15.56 4.70 4.68
N GLN A 25 15.86 3.80 3.75
CA GLN A 25 16.01 4.15 2.33
C GLN A 25 14.68 4.58 1.72
N VAL A 26 13.57 3.89 2.03
CA VAL A 26 12.24 4.29 1.58
C VAL A 26 11.93 5.71 2.04
N GLN A 27 12.09 6.00 3.33
CA GLN A 27 11.88 7.34 3.88
C GLN A 27 12.83 8.38 3.26
N ALA A 28 14.07 8.02 2.95
CA ALA A 28 15.03 8.92 2.31
C ALA A 28 14.67 9.23 0.85
N ILE A 29 14.15 8.25 0.10
CA ILE A 29 13.66 8.42 -1.28
C ILE A 29 12.42 9.32 -1.27
N PHE A 30 11.38 8.93 -0.53
CA PHE A 30 10.12 9.69 -0.49
C PHE A 30 10.27 11.05 0.19
N GLY A 31 11.27 11.23 1.06
CA GLY A 31 11.67 12.52 1.62
C GLY A 31 12.60 13.36 0.74
N GLY A 32 13.01 12.85 -0.43
CA GLY A 32 13.84 13.57 -1.39
C GLY A 32 15.30 13.77 -0.97
N ARG A 33 15.82 12.93 -0.06
CA ARG A 33 17.25 12.88 0.31
C ARG A 33 18.05 11.99 -0.64
N ILE A 34 17.50 10.82 -0.95
CA ILE A 34 18.00 9.96 -2.03
C ILE A 34 17.18 10.32 -3.27
N ARG A 35 17.88 10.67 -4.36
CA ARG A 35 17.26 11.16 -5.60
C ARG A 35 17.72 10.41 -6.84
N SER A 36 18.76 9.59 -6.75
CA SER A 36 19.24 8.75 -7.87
C SER A 36 19.29 7.29 -7.46
N TRP A 37 18.94 6.40 -8.40
CA TRP A 37 19.10 4.96 -8.20
C TRP A 37 20.56 4.55 -7.97
N ALA A 38 21.54 5.35 -8.42
CA ALA A 38 22.97 5.10 -8.20
C ALA A 38 23.36 5.10 -6.72
N GLU A 39 22.66 5.89 -5.88
CA GLU A 39 22.87 5.91 -4.43
C GLU A 39 22.47 4.58 -3.75
N LEU A 40 21.77 3.71 -4.48
CA LEU A 40 21.28 2.41 -4.06
C LEU A 40 21.93 1.26 -4.84
N GLY A 41 22.98 1.54 -5.62
CA GLY A 41 23.67 0.57 -6.46
C GLY A 41 22.96 0.27 -7.80
N GLY A 42 22.01 1.11 -8.20
CA GLY A 42 21.35 1.07 -9.50
C GLY A 42 22.01 1.97 -10.56
N PRO A 43 21.32 2.23 -11.68
CA PRO A 43 21.80 3.14 -12.72
C PRO A 43 21.80 4.60 -12.23
N ASP A 44 22.60 5.45 -12.88
CA ASP A 44 22.62 6.88 -12.58
C ASP A 44 21.43 7.60 -13.22
N GLU A 45 20.26 7.35 -12.66
CA GLU A 45 18.96 7.81 -13.14
C GLU A 45 18.19 8.41 -11.96
N GLU A 46 17.53 9.54 -12.19
CA GLU A 46 16.71 10.23 -11.19
C GLU A 46 15.51 9.36 -10.77
N ILE A 47 15.17 9.36 -9.49
CA ILE A 47 14.03 8.62 -8.95
C ILE A 47 12.76 9.46 -9.04
N ASN A 48 11.80 9.01 -9.85
CA ASN A 48 10.49 9.64 -9.97
C ASN A 48 9.56 9.15 -8.85
N VAL A 49 9.47 9.92 -7.75
CA VAL A 49 8.61 9.59 -6.63
C VAL A 49 7.15 9.87 -6.98
N VAL A 50 6.29 8.86 -6.83
CA VAL A 50 4.84 8.96 -7.05
C VAL A 50 4.10 8.69 -5.75
N VAL A 51 3.23 9.60 -5.36
CA VAL A 51 2.44 9.50 -4.13
C VAL A 51 0.96 9.66 -4.41
N ARG A 52 0.14 9.13 -3.49
CA ARG A 52 -1.29 9.42 -3.51
C ARG A 52 -1.54 10.88 -3.17
N GLU A 53 -2.61 11.43 -3.75
CA GLU A 53 -3.09 12.74 -3.36
C GLU A 53 -3.41 12.79 -1.86
N ALA A 54 -3.17 13.94 -1.22
CA ALA A 54 -3.41 14.12 0.20
C ALA A 54 -4.91 14.00 0.52
N GLY A 55 -5.25 13.57 1.75
CA GLY A 55 -6.64 13.36 2.17
C GLY A 55 -7.25 12.01 1.79
N PHE A 56 -6.54 11.18 1.01
CA PHE A 56 -6.95 9.81 0.73
C PHE A 56 -6.38 8.83 1.76
N GLY A 57 -7.16 7.80 2.12
CA GLY A 57 -6.76 6.83 3.17
C GLY A 57 -5.43 6.11 2.89
N THR A 58 -5.11 5.85 1.62
CA THR A 58 -3.82 5.24 1.24
C THR A 58 -2.64 6.20 1.48
N PHE A 59 -2.81 7.50 1.24
CA PHE A 59 -1.80 8.51 1.60
C PHE A 59 -1.62 8.57 3.12
N GLY A 60 -2.72 8.66 3.87
CA GLY A 60 -2.68 8.71 5.34
C GLY A 60 -1.97 7.49 5.94
N ALA A 61 -2.29 6.28 5.47
CA ALA A 61 -1.61 5.07 5.92
C ALA A 61 -0.13 5.03 5.55
N PHE A 62 0.27 5.55 4.38
CA PHE A 62 1.69 5.64 4.01
C PHE A 62 2.43 6.64 4.89
N ASP A 63 1.82 7.80 5.13
CA ASP A 63 2.37 8.84 5.99
C ASP A 63 2.55 8.36 7.44
N GLU A 64 1.55 7.67 7.98
CA GLU A 64 1.57 7.13 9.34
C GLU A 64 2.52 5.91 9.49
N LEU A 65 2.40 4.91 8.61
CA LEU A 65 3.08 3.62 8.78
C LEU A 65 4.48 3.58 8.20
N ILE A 66 4.78 4.37 7.17
CA ILE A 66 6.07 4.34 6.46
C ILE A 66 6.85 5.63 6.70
N MET A 67 6.24 6.80 6.52
CA MET A 67 6.95 8.06 6.73
C MET A 67 7.05 8.44 8.21
N GLU A 68 6.18 7.92 9.07
CA GLU A 68 6.10 8.25 10.51
C GLU A 68 6.01 9.77 10.73
N GLY A 69 5.25 10.47 9.88
CA GLY A 69 5.08 11.92 9.90
C GLY A 69 6.26 12.73 9.37
N LYS A 70 7.30 12.09 8.81
CA LYS A 70 8.38 12.79 8.10
C LYS A 70 7.84 13.41 6.80
N PRO A 71 8.28 14.62 6.43
CA PRO A 71 7.76 15.28 5.23
C PRO A 71 8.12 14.49 3.97
N ILE A 72 7.11 14.31 3.12
CA ILE A 72 7.26 13.82 1.75
C ILE A 72 7.76 14.97 0.87
N THR A 73 8.66 14.68 -0.07
CA THR A 73 9.21 15.66 -1.01
C THR A 73 8.12 16.38 -1.80
N THR A 74 8.30 17.69 -2.00
CA THR A 74 7.39 18.50 -2.83
C THR A 74 7.51 18.21 -4.33
N GLN A 75 8.55 17.50 -4.74
CA GLN A 75 8.78 17.08 -6.12
C GLN A 75 7.99 15.82 -6.51
N ALA A 76 7.34 15.16 -5.54
CA ALA A 76 6.60 13.93 -5.80
C ALA A 76 5.40 14.18 -6.72
N LEU A 77 5.25 13.34 -7.75
CA LEU A 77 4.08 13.32 -8.61
C LEU A 77 2.88 12.80 -7.82
N ARG A 78 1.78 13.54 -7.84
CA ARG A 78 0.56 13.18 -7.11
C ARG A 78 -0.46 12.53 -8.04
N GLN A 79 -0.99 11.39 -7.62
CA GLN A 79 -2.00 10.65 -8.37
C GLN A 79 -3.28 10.43 -7.54
N GLY A 80 -4.42 10.56 -8.20
CA GLY A 80 -5.75 10.48 -7.58
C GLY A 80 -6.20 9.05 -7.26
N SER A 81 -5.55 8.01 -7.79
CA SER A 81 -5.95 6.61 -7.60
C SER A 81 -4.76 5.64 -7.54
N ASN A 82 -4.96 4.44 -6.97
CA ASN A 82 -3.94 3.39 -6.93
C ASN A 82 -3.68 2.87 -8.35
N GLY A 83 -4.73 2.77 -9.17
CA GLY A 83 -4.60 2.39 -10.58
C GLY A 83 -3.75 3.38 -11.37
N ALA A 84 -3.90 4.68 -11.13
CA ALA A 84 -3.08 5.72 -11.77
C ALA A 84 -1.61 5.65 -11.34
N ILE A 85 -1.32 5.39 -10.04
CA ILE A 85 0.06 5.13 -9.60
C ILE A 85 0.62 3.90 -10.30
N ARG A 86 -0.10 2.78 -10.28
CA ARG A 86 0.35 1.53 -10.91
C ARG A 86 0.64 1.72 -12.39
N GLN A 87 -0.26 2.38 -13.11
CA GLN A 87 -0.09 2.65 -14.54
C GLN A 87 1.12 3.54 -14.83
N LEU A 88 1.37 4.56 -14.02
CA LEU A 88 2.56 5.39 -14.17
C LEU A 88 3.81 4.55 -13.90
N VAL A 89 3.81 3.78 -12.83
CA VAL A 89 4.96 2.95 -12.44
C VAL A 89 5.28 1.86 -13.46
N SER A 90 4.27 1.29 -14.12
CA SER A 90 4.47 0.31 -15.19
C SER A 90 4.98 0.92 -16.51
N GLN A 91 4.95 2.25 -16.65
CA GLN A 91 5.41 2.96 -17.85
C GLN A 91 6.73 3.70 -17.65
N ASP A 92 7.13 3.95 -16.41
CA ASP A 92 8.33 4.71 -16.06
C ASP A 92 9.32 3.83 -15.27
N PRO A 93 10.40 3.33 -15.92
CA PRO A 93 11.47 2.54 -15.31
C PRO A 93 12.14 3.14 -14.08
N ASN A 94 12.06 4.47 -13.95
CA ASN A 94 12.73 5.24 -12.93
C ASN A 94 11.81 5.61 -11.75
N SER A 95 10.54 5.22 -11.81
CA SER A 95 9.56 5.59 -10.81
C SER A 95 9.47 4.62 -9.62
N ILE A 96 9.03 5.17 -8.49
CA ILE A 96 8.68 4.42 -7.29
C ILE A 96 7.38 4.97 -6.71
N GLY A 97 6.49 4.07 -6.31
CA GLY A 97 5.23 4.43 -5.67
C GLY A 97 4.80 3.39 -4.64
N TYR A 98 3.58 3.55 -4.15
CA TYR A 98 2.95 2.57 -3.27
C TYR A 98 1.47 2.43 -3.61
N ILE A 99 0.95 1.21 -3.45
CA ILE A 99 -0.46 0.89 -3.66
C ILE A 99 -0.95 -0.14 -2.62
N SER A 100 -2.26 -0.39 -2.58
CA SER A 100 -2.80 -1.57 -1.89
C SER A 100 -2.22 -2.84 -2.50
N LEU A 101 -1.86 -3.81 -1.65
CA LEU A 101 -1.29 -5.09 -2.04
C LEU A 101 -2.16 -5.82 -3.08
N GLY A 102 -3.48 -5.83 -2.88
CA GLY A 102 -4.42 -6.48 -3.79
C GLY A 102 -4.49 -5.89 -5.20
N LEU A 103 -3.82 -4.76 -5.46
CA LEU A 103 -3.75 -4.11 -6.77
C LEU A 103 -2.42 -4.30 -7.48
N VAL A 104 -1.45 -4.96 -6.82
CA VAL A 104 -0.19 -5.36 -7.45
C VAL A 104 -0.49 -6.48 -8.45
N ASP A 105 -0.03 -6.30 -9.68
CA ASP A 105 -0.09 -7.29 -10.75
C ASP A 105 1.25 -7.34 -11.50
N GLU A 106 1.33 -8.16 -12.54
CA GLU A 106 2.55 -8.39 -13.32
C GLU A 106 3.11 -7.15 -14.02
N THR A 107 2.35 -6.05 -14.10
CA THR A 107 2.79 -4.82 -14.75
C THR A 107 3.77 -4.01 -13.90
N VAL A 108 3.86 -4.32 -12.60
CA VAL A 108 4.75 -3.67 -11.64
C VAL A 108 5.47 -4.70 -10.79
N LYS A 109 6.61 -4.32 -10.22
CA LYS A 109 7.33 -5.14 -9.25
C LYS A 109 7.14 -4.59 -7.85
N ALA A 110 6.61 -5.41 -6.96
CA ALA A 110 6.57 -5.08 -5.55
C ALA A 110 7.95 -5.26 -4.90
N LEU A 111 8.37 -4.32 -4.06
CA LEU A 111 9.65 -4.37 -3.36
C LEU A 111 9.48 -4.86 -1.92
N PRO A 112 10.30 -5.83 -1.48
CA PRO A 112 10.50 -6.12 -0.07
C PRO A 112 10.99 -4.88 0.68
N VAL A 113 10.45 -4.68 1.89
CA VAL A 113 10.92 -3.67 2.82
C VAL A 113 11.50 -4.35 4.05
N ASN A 114 12.72 -3.98 4.43
CA ASN A 114 13.50 -4.66 5.47
C ASN A 114 13.61 -6.18 5.23
N GLY A 115 13.69 -6.58 3.96
CA GLY A 115 13.80 -7.99 3.55
C GLY A 115 12.50 -8.79 3.61
N VAL A 116 11.35 -8.19 3.92
CA VAL A 116 10.06 -8.87 3.92
C VAL A 116 9.24 -8.45 2.71
N GLU A 117 8.86 -9.43 1.89
CA GLU A 117 7.99 -9.22 0.72
C GLU A 117 6.57 -8.83 1.15
N PRO A 118 5.92 -7.87 0.47
CA PRO A 118 4.50 -7.62 0.68
C PRO A 118 3.67 -8.78 0.10
N SER A 119 3.14 -9.65 0.95
CA SER A 119 2.30 -10.78 0.55
C SER A 119 1.20 -11.06 1.58
N VAL A 120 0.13 -11.73 1.15
CA VAL A 120 -0.96 -12.15 2.05
C VAL A 120 -0.43 -13.01 3.20
N ASP A 121 0.49 -13.93 2.91
CA ASP A 121 1.07 -14.84 3.91
C ASP A 121 1.90 -14.08 4.96
N HIS A 122 2.70 -13.10 4.54
CA HIS A 122 3.49 -12.26 5.46
C HIS A 122 2.61 -11.30 6.28
N VAL A 123 1.45 -10.89 5.74
CA VAL A 123 0.47 -10.11 6.50
C VAL A 123 -0.23 -11.00 7.53
N LEU A 124 -0.58 -12.23 7.17
CA LEU A 124 -1.24 -13.20 8.06
C LEU A 124 -0.34 -13.64 9.21
N ASN A 125 0.94 -13.91 8.94
CA ASN A 125 1.89 -14.34 9.96
C ASN A 125 2.52 -13.16 10.76
N GLY A 126 2.23 -11.92 10.36
CA GLY A 126 2.66 -10.70 11.04
C GLY A 126 4.08 -10.22 10.72
N SER A 127 4.79 -10.88 9.79
CA SER A 127 6.14 -10.45 9.41
C SER A 127 6.15 -9.17 8.58
N TYR A 128 5.08 -8.87 7.83
CA TYR A 128 4.94 -7.61 7.08
C TYR A 128 4.11 -6.60 7.86
N SER A 129 4.71 -5.47 8.23
CA SER A 129 4.13 -4.54 9.22
C SER A 129 3.39 -3.33 8.65
N PHE A 130 3.50 -3.04 7.34
CA PHE A 130 2.85 -1.87 6.71
C PHE A 130 1.39 -2.18 6.36
N VAL A 131 0.60 -2.49 7.38
CA VAL A 131 -0.78 -2.98 7.27
C VAL A 131 -1.74 -1.98 7.89
N ARG A 132 -2.82 -1.67 7.17
CA ARG A 132 -3.91 -0.82 7.64
C ARG A 132 -5.22 -1.59 7.77
N PRO A 133 -6.08 -1.21 8.72
CA PRO A 133 -7.42 -1.78 8.81
C PRO A 133 -8.35 -1.15 7.78
N PHE A 134 -9.20 -1.96 7.15
CA PHE A 134 -10.43 -1.49 6.53
C PHE A 134 -11.57 -1.64 7.52
N LEU A 135 -12.32 -0.56 7.68
CA LEU A 135 -13.31 -0.41 8.74
C LEU A 135 -14.67 -0.04 8.17
N TYR A 136 -15.72 -0.65 8.72
CA TYR A 136 -17.04 -0.02 8.76
C TYR A 136 -17.19 0.76 10.05
N VAL A 137 -17.70 1.98 9.92
CA VAL A 137 -17.89 2.91 11.03
C VAL A 137 -19.35 3.37 11.05
N TRP A 138 -19.93 3.40 12.25
CA TRP A 138 -21.26 3.94 12.49
C TRP A 138 -21.33 4.46 13.93
N GLN A 139 -22.37 5.24 14.24
CA GLN A 139 -22.51 5.88 15.54
C GLN A 139 -22.66 4.85 16.66
N LYS A 140 -21.86 5.01 17.73
CA LYS A 140 -21.94 4.15 18.91
C LYS A 140 -23.35 4.21 19.50
N GLY A 141 -23.91 3.05 19.84
CA GLY A 141 -25.26 2.92 20.40
C GLY A 141 -26.39 3.05 19.37
N HIS A 142 -26.10 3.30 18.10
CA HIS A 142 -27.11 3.24 17.04
C HIS A 142 -27.13 1.87 16.39
N GLN A 143 -28.35 1.33 16.24
CA GLN A 143 -28.56 0.11 15.47
C GLN A 143 -28.52 0.44 13.98
N LEU A 144 -27.89 -0.45 13.22
CA LEU A 144 -27.95 -0.40 11.76
C LEU A 144 -29.39 -0.66 11.30
N SER A 145 -29.77 -0.06 10.17
CA SER A 145 -31.03 -0.45 9.51
C SER A 145 -30.97 -1.93 9.11
N PRO A 146 -32.12 -2.61 8.93
CA PRO A 146 -32.12 -4.00 8.48
C PRO A 146 -31.36 -4.23 7.17
N GLN A 147 -31.35 -3.24 6.26
CA GLN A 147 -30.61 -3.29 5.00
C GLN A 147 -29.10 -3.19 5.24
N ALA A 148 -28.66 -2.25 6.07
CA ALA A 148 -27.25 -2.07 6.40
C ALA A 148 -26.70 -3.29 7.17
N GLN A 149 -27.49 -3.84 8.09
CA GLN A 149 -27.11 -5.06 8.82
C GLN A 149 -26.94 -6.25 7.86
N ARG A 150 -27.88 -6.46 6.92
CA ARG A 150 -27.72 -7.53 5.90
C ARG A 150 -26.46 -7.39 5.06
N PHE A 151 -26.10 -6.16 4.68
CA PHE A 151 -24.87 -5.92 3.94
C PHE A 151 -23.62 -6.23 4.77
N VAL A 152 -23.61 -5.80 6.04
CA VAL A 152 -22.55 -6.16 6.99
C VAL A 152 -22.44 -7.67 7.15
N ASP A 153 -23.57 -8.36 7.35
CA ASP A 153 -23.61 -9.81 7.54
C ASP A 153 -23.07 -10.56 6.31
N TYR A 154 -23.41 -10.10 5.10
CA TYR A 154 -22.86 -10.65 3.86
C TYR A 154 -21.34 -10.45 3.76
N VAL A 155 -20.83 -9.23 4.00
CA VAL A 155 -19.39 -8.93 3.94
C VAL A 155 -18.61 -9.76 4.98
N MET A 156 -19.21 -10.02 6.13
CA MET A 156 -18.62 -10.84 7.20
C MET A 156 -18.87 -12.35 7.04
N SER A 157 -19.70 -12.77 6.08
CA SER A 157 -19.98 -14.18 5.81
C SER A 157 -18.76 -14.92 5.23
N PRO A 158 -18.72 -16.26 5.26
CA PRO A 158 -17.67 -17.02 4.60
C PRO A 158 -17.50 -16.68 3.11
N GLU A 159 -18.61 -16.40 2.42
CA GLU A 159 -18.64 -16.01 1.01
C GLU A 159 -17.99 -14.62 0.81
N GLY A 160 -18.48 -13.59 1.51
CA GLY A 160 -17.92 -12.24 1.41
C GLY A 160 -16.45 -12.16 1.82
N GLN A 161 -16.05 -12.88 2.87
CA GLN A 161 -14.64 -12.95 3.27
C GLN A 161 -13.77 -13.69 2.26
N ASN A 162 -14.32 -14.66 1.53
CA ASN A 162 -13.61 -15.33 0.43
C ASN A 162 -13.43 -14.39 -0.76
N GLU A 163 -14.46 -13.64 -1.14
CA GLU A 163 -14.35 -12.62 -2.19
C GLU A 163 -13.29 -11.55 -1.86
N LEU A 164 -13.27 -11.04 -0.62
CA LEU A 164 -12.22 -10.11 -0.18
C LEU A 164 -10.81 -10.72 -0.30
N SER A 165 -10.67 -12.00 0.03
CA SER A 165 -9.39 -12.71 -0.07
C SER A 165 -8.91 -12.82 -1.52
N GLN A 166 -9.83 -13.04 -2.46
CA GLN A 166 -9.51 -13.06 -3.90
C GLN A 166 -9.06 -11.70 -4.43
N LEU A 167 -9.42 -10.62 -3.76
CA LEU A 167 -8.95 -9.25 -4.06
C LEU A 167 -7.65 -8.89 -3.34
N GLY A 168 -6.94 -9.88 -2.76
CA GLY A 168 -5.67 -9.68 -2.06
C GLY A 168 -5.80 -8.96 -0.71
N LEU A 169 -7.02 -8.90 -0.16
CA LEU A 169 -7.27 -8.40 1.19
C LEU A 169 -7.17 -9.55 2.19
N VAL A 170 -6.65 -9.27 3.37
CA VAL A 170 -6.54 -10.26 4.43
C VAL A 170 -7.80 -10.23 5.29
N LYS A 171 -8.36 -11.40 5.59
CA LYS A 171 -9.63 -11.54 6.33
C LYS A 171 -9.61 -10.71 7.60
N GLY A 172 -10.67 -9.91 7.77
CA GLY A 172 -10.89 -9.17 9.00
C GLY A 172 -11.58 -10.06 10.00
N LYS A 173 -10.81 -10.79 10.83
CA LYS A 173 -11.31 -11.24 12.12
C LYS A 173 -10.44 -10.68 13.23
N VAL A 174 -11.11 -10.05 14.18
CA VAL A 174 -10.62 -9.81 15.53
C VAL A 174 -10.92 -11.10 16.28
N ASP A 175 -9.93 -11.63 16.99
CA ASP A 175 -10.16 -12.67 17.99
C ASP A 175 -11.28 -12.27 18.98
#